data_AF-A0A370MWZ0-F1
#
_entry.id   AF-A0A370MWZ0-F1
#
_cell.length_a   1.000
_cell.length_b   1.000
_cell.length_c   1.000
_cell.angle_alpha   90.00
_cell.angle_beta   90.00
_cell.angle_gamma   90.00
#
_symmetry.space_group_name_H-M   'P 1'
#
loop_
_entity.id
_entity.type
_entity.pdbx_description
1 polymer ?
#
loop_
_entity_poly.entity_id
_entity_poly.type
_entity_poly.pdbx_seq_one_letter_code
_entity_poly.pdbx_strand_id
1 'polypeptide(L)'
;MEFDSDWLTLGRHRVRLRSTRGFPTETMGSVAEVVRLAIDNNLSARARLVEIVFRQEQTYDIAVGTTLMEDSVCAPHLEAAIAVVLGLLPEQVNITVTTVSQEDVDLPFGVYERMLAEKLGVVPPIQ
;
A
#
# COMPACT_ATOMS: atom_id res chain seq x y z
N MET A 1 13.42 17.62 6.97
CA MET A 1 12.39 16.63 7.34
C MET A 1 11.34 16.66 6.26
N GLU A 2 11.13 15.55 5.56
CA GLU A 2 9.98 15.41 4.67
C GLU A 2 8.74 15.27 5.55
N PHE A 3 8.00 16.35 5.74
CA PHE A 3 6.76 16.41 6.53
C PHE A 3 5.54 15.88 5.74
N ASP A 4 5.79 15.14 4.66
CA ASP A 4 4.77 14.70 3.72
C ASP A 4 4.36 13.24 3.96
N SER A 5 5.01 12.54 4.88
CA SER A 5 4.78 11.12 5.11
C SER A 5 4.83 10.69 6.57
N ASP A 6 4.13 9.59 6.86
CA ASP A 6 4.06 8.94 8.16
C ASP A 6 4.11 7.41 8.01
N TRP A 7 4.51 6.70 9.06
CA TRP A 7 4.57 5.24 9.08
C TRP A 7 3.57 4.67 10.07
N LEU A 8 2.69 3.80 9.58
CA LEU A 8 1.71 3.09 10.39
C LEU A 8 2.03 1.59 10.45
N THR A 9 1.73 0.96 11.59
CA THR A 9 1.65 -0.50 11.69
C THR A 9 0.19 -0.90 11.75
N LEU A 10 -0.26 -1.63 10.74
CA LEU A 10 -1.62 -2.14 10.65
C LEU A 10 -1.57 -3.67 10.56
N GLY A 11 -1.65 -4.34 11.71
CA GLY A 11 -1.44 -5.78 11.81
C GLY A 11 -0.04 -6.18 11.31
N ARG A 12 0.00 -6.92 10.21
CA ARG A 12 1.24 -7.40 9.55
C ARG A 12 1.85 -6.41 8.56
N HIS A 13 1.16 -5.30 8.30
CA HIS A 13 1.57 -4.31 7.30
C HIS A 13 2.28 -3.16 8.00
N ARG A 14 3.46 -2.79 7.51
CA ARG A 14 4.13 -1.53 7.86
C ARG A 14 3.99 -0.61 6.65
N VAL A 15 3.09 0.36 6.76
CA VAL A 15 2.59 1.16 5.64
C VAL A 15 3.16 2.55 5.72
N ARG A 16 3.74 3.04 4.62
CA ARG A 16 4.04 4.47 4.45
C ARG A 16 2.79 5.17 3.93
N LEU A 17 2.28 6.15 4.67
CA LEU A 17 1.29 7.09 4.15
C LEU A 17 2.02 8.32 3.66
N ARG A 18 1.71 8.80 2.45
CA ARG A 18 2.33 10.00 1.89
C ARG A 18 1.30 10.93 1.26
N SER A 19 1.26 12.19 1.66
CA SER A 19 0.38 13.19 1.05
C SER A 19 1.17 14.24 0.26
N THR A 20 0.72 14.52 -0.96
CA THR A 20 1.32 15.56 -1.82
C THR A 20 1.03 17.00 -1.37
N ARG A 21 0.17 17.21 -0.37
CA ARG A 21 -0.26 18.55 0.10
C ARG A 21 -0.04 18.80 1.60
N GLY A 22 0.80 18.01 2.26
CA GLY A 22 1.13 18.21 3.67
C GLY A 22 1.27 16.89 4.42
N PHE A 23 1.14 16.93 5.74
CA PHE A 23 1.23 15.74 6.56
C PHE A 23 -0.05 14.88 6.42
N PRO A 24 0.05 13.54 6.43
CA PRO A 24 -1.11 12.66 6.39
C PRO A 24 -2.14 12.97 7.49
N THR A 25 -3.42 12.98 7.12
CA THR A 25 -4.52 13.29 8.06
C THR A 25 -5.13 12.02 8.68
N GLU A 26 -5.96 12.17 9.71
CA GLU A 26 -6.70 11.05 10.29
C GLU A 26 -7.56 10.30 9.25
N THR A 27 -8.19 11.03 8.33
CA THR A 27 -8.94 10.45 7.21
C THR A 27 -8.07 9.50 6.37
N MET A 28 -6.79 9.84 6.18
CA MET A 28 -5.85 8.98 5.46
C MET A 28 -5.57 7.67 6.21
N GLY A 29 -5.55 7.72 7.54
CA GLY A 29 -5.48 6.52 8.39
C GLY A 29 -6.70 5.61 8.21
N SER A 30 -7.90 6.18 8.16
CA SER A 30 -9.14 5.42 7.88
C SER A 30 -9.13 4.78 6.49
N VAL A 31 -8.63 5.50 5.47
CA VAL A 31 -8.45 4.94 4.12
C VAL A 31 -7.48 3.75 4.18
N ALA A 32 -6.37 3.87 4.90
CA ALA A 32 -5.39 2.79 5.04
C ALA A 32 -6.00 1.52 5.65
N GLU A 33 -6.91 1.64 6.61
CA GLU A 33 -7.64 0.49 7.16
C GLU A 33 -8.58 -0.17 6.15
N VAL A 34 -9.29 0.61 5.34
CA VAL A 34 -10.15 0.07 4.26
C VAL A 34 -9.30 -0.69 3.24
N VAL A 35 -8.19 -0.09 2.80
CA VAL A 35 -7.27 -0.73 1.86
C VAL A 35 -6.69 -2.01 2.45
N ARG A 36 -6.24 -1.98 3.71
CA ARG A 36 -5.74 -3.16 4.41
C ARG A 36 -6.76 -4.29 4.40
N LEU A 37 -8.02 -4.01 4.75
CA LEU A 37 -9.08 -5.01 4.75
C LEU A 37 -9.31 -5.60 3.36
N ALA A 38 -9.30 -4.78 2.31
CA ALA A 38 -9.43 -5.25 0.93
C ALA A 38 -8.28 -6.20 0.57
N ILE A 39 -7.04 -5.85 0.91
CA ILE A 39 -5.85 -6.69 0.65
C ILE A 39 -5.90 -7.99 1.46
N ASP A 40 -6.16 -7.93 2.76
CA ASP A 40 -6.12 -9.10 3.64
C ASP A 40 -7.19 -10.15 3.31
N ASN A 41 -8.31 -9.75 2.69
CA ASN A 41 -9.40 -10.66 2.36
C ASN A 41 -9.39 -11.18 0.92
N ASN A 42 -8.65 -10.53 0.02
CA ASN A 42 -8.75 -10.82 -1.42
C ASN A 42 -7.42 -11.18 -2.08
N LEU A 43 -6.30 -10.83 -1.46
CA LEU A 43 -4.97 -11.23 -1.96
C LEU A 43 -4.40 -12.36 -1.12
N SER A 44 -3.28 -12.91 -1.59
CA SER A 44 -2.57 -13.97 -0.87
C SER A 44 -2.24 -13.60 0.57
N ALA A 45 -2.13 -14.62 1.42
CA ALA A 45 -1.67 -14.46 2.79
C ALA A 45 -0.21 -13.96 2.90
N ARG A 46 0.51 -13.76 1.80
CA ARG A 46 1.85 -13.15 1.81
C ARG A 46 1.87 -11.74 1.23
N ALA A 47 0.74 -11.23 0.76
CA ALA A 47 0.64 -9.84 0.32
C ALA A 47 0.88 -8.85 1.47
N ARG A 48 1.51 -7.72 1.14
CA ARG A 48 1.77 -6.59 2.02
C ARG A 48 1.39 -5.29 1.35
N LEU A 49 0.61 -4.49 2.07
CA LEU A 49 0.40 -3.08 1.77
C LEU A 49 1.67 -2.31 2.17
N VAL A 50 2.24 -1.57 1.22
CA VAL A 50 3.56 -0.94 1.37
C VAL A 50 3.44 0.57 1.46
N GLU A 51 2.73 1.19 0.51
CA GLU A 51 2.53 2.63 0.48
C GLU A 51 1.11 2.97 0.03
N ILE A 52 0.59 4.05 0.60
CA ILE A 52 -0.56 4.77 0.05
C ILE A 52 -0.14 6.21 -0.18
N VAL A 53 -0.21 6.65 -1.44
CA VAL A 53 0.07 8.02 -1.85
C VAL A 53 -1.23 8.75 -2.12
N PHE A 54 -1.47 9.79 -1.34
CA PHE A 54 -2.61 10.68 -1.45
C PHE A 54 -2.24 11.85 -2.36
N ARG A 55 -2.77 11.84 -3.58
CA ARG A 55 -2.58 12.89 -4.58
C ARG A 55 -3.66 13.96 -4.48
N GLN A 56 -3.58 14.93 -5.39
CA GLN A 56 -4.61 15.94 -5.55
C GLN A 56 -5.94 15.30 -5.97
N GLU A 57 -7.05 16.00 -5.73
CA GLU A 57 -8.39 15.56 -6.14
C GLU A 57 -8.82 14.19 -5.59
N GLN A 58 -8.30 13.80 -4.42
CA GLN A 58 -8.64 12.52 -3.78
C GLN A 58 -8.28 11.30 -4.65
N THR A 59 -7.18 11.36 -5.40
CA THR A 59 -6.61 10.18 -6.06
C THR A 59 -5.63 9.46 -5.12
N TYR A 60 -5.71 8.14 -5.05
CA TYR A 60 -4.89 7.28 -4.22
C TYR A 60 -4.10 6.32 -5.12
N ASP A 61 -2.78 6.27 -4.94
CA ASP A 61 -1.99 5.14 -5.44
C ASP A 61 -1.61 4.24 -4.29
N ILE A 62 -1.76 2.94 -4.51
CA ILE A 62 -1.58 1.91 -3.50
C ILE A 62 -0.56 0.92 -4.04
N ALA A 63 0.57 0.81 -3.34
CA ALA A 63 1.62 -0.15 -3.67
C ALA A 63 1.49 -1.41 -2.81
N VAL A 64 1.46 -2.57 -3.46
CA VAL A 64 1.32 -3.88 -2.82
C VAL A 64 2.42 -4.81 -3.29
N GLY A 65 3.14 -5.41 -2.34
CA GLY A 65 4.06 -6.51 -2.61
C GLY A 65 3.38 -7.85 -2.35
N THR A 66 3.57 -8.85 -3.22
CA THR A 66 3.00 -10.20 -3.04
C THR A 66 3.95 -11.28 -3.56
N THR A 67 3.78 -12.54 -3.15
CA THR A 67 4.54 -13.67 -3.71
C THR A 67 3.80 -14.38 -4.85
N LEU A 68 2.53 -14.04 -5.09
CA LEU A 68 1.69 -14.68 -6.11
C LEU A 68 1.34 -13.66 -7.19
N MET A 69 1.76 -13.90 -8.43
CA MET A 69 1.49 -12.99 -9.55
C MET A 69 -0.01 -12.92 -9.87
N GLU A 70 -0.75 -13.98 -9.57
CA GLU A 70 -2.18 -14.11 -9.77
C GLU A 70 -2.98 -13.07 -8.98
N ASP A 71 -2.44 -12.57 -7.86
CA ASP A 71 -3.04 -11.49 -7.07
C ASP A 71 -3.24 -10.21 -7.89
N SER A 72 -2.44 -9.99 -8.95
CA SER A 72 -2.60 -8.82 -9.82
C SER A 72 -3.96 -8.77 -10.53
N VAL A 73 -4.61 -9.92 -10.76
CA VAL A 73 -5.94 -10.01 -11.39
C VAL A 73 -7.03 -9.43 -10.48
N CYS A 74 -6.81 -9.42 -9.17
CA CYS A 74 -7.73 -8.82 -8.20
C CYS A 74 -7.64 -7.28 -8.19
N ALA A 75 -6.52 -6.68 -8.62
CA ALA A 75 -6.28 -5.24 -8.46
C ALA A 75 -7.42 -4.35 -9.02
N PRO A 76 -7.92 -4.55 -10.27
CA PRO A 76 -9.02 -3.73 -10.79
C PRO A 76 -10.33 -3.86 -10.00
N HIS A 77 -10.59 -5.06 -9.45
CA HIS A 77 -11.78 -5.32 -8.63
C HIS A 77 -11.67 -4.62 -7.27
N LEU A 78 -10.46 -4.61 -6.69
CA LEU A 78 -10.19 -3.93 -5.42
C LEU A 78 -10.22 -2.41 -5.58
N GLU A 79 -9.68 -1.87 -6.67
CA GLU A 79 -9.78 -0.44 -7.02
C GLU A 79 -11.25 0.01 -7.04
N ALA A 80 -12.10 -0.70 -7.78
CA ALA A 80 -13.52 -0.40 -7.85
C ALA A 80 -14.23 -0.53 -6.49
N ALA A 81 -13.95 -1.59 -5.73
CA ALA A 81 -14.57 -1.81 -4.42
C ALA A 81 -14.16 -0.74 -3.40
N ILE A 82 -12.87 -0.39 -3.35
CA ILE A 82 -12.36 0.66 -2.46
C ILE A 82 -12.92 2.01 -2.88
N ALA A 83 -12.96 2.34 -4.17
CA ALA A 83 -13.57 3.57 -4.66
C ALA A 83 -15.03 3.71 -4.21
N VAL A 84 -15.82 2.65 -4.31
CA VAL A 84 -17.22 2.64 -3.83
C VAL A 84 -17.30 2.90 -2.32
N VAL A 85 -16.50 2.22 -1.51
CA VAL A 85 -16.49 2.40 -0.04
C VAL A 85 -16.10 3.82 0.35
N LEU A 86 -15.19 4.44 -0.40
CA LEU A 86 -14.69 5.79 -0.15
C LEU A 86 -15.55 6.89 -0.80
N GLY A 87 -16.56 6.53 -1.60
CA GLY A 87 -17.38 7.50 -2.34
C GLY A 87 -16.63 8.22 -3.46
N LEU A 88 -15.69 7.53 -4.11
CA LEU A 88 -14.82 8.03 -5.18
C LEU A 88 -15.19 7.42 -6.53
N LEU A 89 -14.66 8.02 -7.59
CA LEU A 89 -14.65 7.43 -8.92
C LEU A 89 -13.60 6.31 -9.01
N PRO A 90 -13.83 5.25 -9.81
CA PRO A 90 -12.86 4.17 -9.98
C PRO A 90 -11.45 4.64 -10.38
N GLU A 91 -11.36 5.69 -11.21
CA GLU A 91 -10.09 6.23 -11.71
C GLU A 91 -9.28 6.96 -10.62
N GLN A 92 -9.89 7.21 -9.46
CA GLN A 92 -9.25 7.85 -8.32
C GLN A 92 -8.58 6.84 -7.38
N VAL A 93 -8.64 5.53 -7.65
CA VAL A 93 -7.93 4.51 -6.88
C VAL A 93 -7.12 3.65 -7.83
N ASN A 94 -5.79 3.64 -7.67
CA ASN A 94 -4.89 2.85 -8.50
C ASN A 94 -4.08 1.91 -7.59
N ILE A 95 -4.13 0.61 -7.87
CA ILE A 95 -3.39 -0.42 -7.13
C ILE A 95 -2.34 -1.02 -8.04
N THR A 96 -1.08 -0.90 -7.64
CA THR A 96 0.03 -1.59 -8.28
C THR A 96 0.43 -2.80 -7.44
N VAL A 97 0.23 -3.99 -7.98
CA VAL A 97 0.66 -5.26 -7.37
C VAL A 97 1.99 -5.67 -7.99
N THR A 98 3.00 -5.90 -7.16
CA THR A 98 4.33 -6.33 -7.60
C THR A 98 4.70 -7.64 -6.94
N THR A 99 5.13 -8.61 -7.76
CA THR A 99 5.60 -9.90 -7.26
C THR A 99 7.01 -9.79 -6.68
N VAL A 100 7.22 -10.36 -5.50
CA VAL A 100 8.51 -10.49 -4.80
C VAL A 100 8.83 -11.95 -4.53
N SER A 101 10.09 -12.25 -4.21
CA SER A 101 10.51 -13.65 -3.98
C SER A 101 10.01 -14.17 -2.63
N GLN A 102 10.01 -15.49 -2.46
CA GLN A 102 9.71 -16.07 -1.14
C GLN A 102 10.81 -15.74 -0.12
N GLU A 103 12.07 -15.74 -0.55
CA GLU A 103 13.24 -15.41 0.28
C GLU A 103 13.14 -14.00 0.86
N ASP A 104 12.59 -13.07 0.07
CA ASP A 104 12.33 -11.69 0.49
C ASP A 104 11.36 -11.65 1.70
N VAL A 105 10.28 -12.43 1.64
CA VAL A 105 9.23 -12.47 2.68
C VAL A 105 9.68 -13.22 3.93
N ASP A 106 10.62 -14.14 3.80
CA ASP A 106 11.16 -14.92 4.91
C ASP A 106 12.17 -14.12 5.76
N LEU A 107 12.50 -12.88 5.36
CA LEU A 107 13.31 -11.98 6.16
C LEU A 107 12.63 -11.62 7.49
N PRO A 108 13.41 -11.31 8.54
CA PRO A 108 12.86 -10.89 9.83
C PRO A 108 11.93 -9.67 9.72
N PHE A 109 10.99 -9.59 10.65
CA PHE A 109 10.08 -8.45 10.79
C PHE A 109 10.84 -7.13 10.89
N GLY A 110 10.37 -6.11 10.17
CA GLY A 110 11.02 -4.81 10.02
C GLY A 110 12.05 -4.77 8.89
N VAL A 111 12.79 -5.86 8.64
CA VAL A 111 13.76 -5.95 7.54
C VAL A 111 13.03 -6.18 6.23
N TYR A 112 12.09 -7.13 6.21
CA TYR A 112 11.27 -7.41 5.04
C TYR A 112 10.53 -6.16 4.56
N GLU A 113 9.80 -5.46 5.43
CA GLU A 113 8.98 -4.31 5.05
C GLU A 113 9.84 -3.16 4.54
N ARG A 114 11.02 -2.92 5.16
CA ARG A 114 11.95 -1.90 4.72
C ARG A 114 12.54 -2.22 3.35
N MET A 115 12.95 -3.46 3.12
CA MET A 115 13.51 -3.95 1.86
C MET A 115 12.44 -3.93 0.76
N LEU A 116 11.22 -4.37 1.07
CA LEU A 116 10.10 -4.35 0.14
C LEU A 116 9.78 -2.92 -0.31
N ALA A 117 9.71 -1.97 0.63
CA ALA A 117 9.52 -0.57 0.31
C ALA A 117 10.66 -0.02 -0.57
N GLU A 118 11.89 -0.48 -0.37
CA GLU A 118 13.05 -0.15 -1.22
C GLU A 118 12.90 -0.69 -2.65
N LYS A 119 12.56 -1.98 -2.79
CA LYS A 119 12.36 -2.63 -4.10
C LYS A 119 11.24 -1.98 -4.92
N LEU A 120 10.21 -1.48 -4.24
CA LEU A 120 9.09 -0.79 -4.88
C LEU A 120 9.36 0.70 -5.11
N GLY A 121 10.56 1.19 -4.79
CA GLY A 121 10.93 2.61 -4.95
C GLY A 121 10.18 3.55 -4.00
N VAL A 122 9.49 3.01 -3.00
CA VAL A 122 8.74 3.77 -1.98
C VAL A 122 9.71 4.53 -1.08
N VAL A 123 10.90 3.99 -0.82
CA VAL A 123 11.93 4.61 0.03
C VAL A 123 13.30 4.53 -0.65
N PRO A 124 14.21 5.47 -0.34
CA PRO A 124 15.54 5.45 -0.91
C PRO A 124 16.34 4.21 -0.46
N PRO A 125 17.28 3.72 -1.30
CA PRO A 125 18.21 2.67 -0.90
C PRO A 125 19.10 3.15 0.26
N ILE A 126 19.39 2.24 1.19
CA ILE A 126 20.39 2.47 2.23
C ILE A 126 21.77 2.66 1.57
N GLN A 127 22.47 3.73 1.97
CA GLN A 127 23.86 4.00 1.56
C GLN A 127 24.87 3.27 2.43
#